data_AF-A0A382PXA4-F1
#
_entry.id   AF-A0A382PXA4-F1
#
_cell.length_a   1.000
_cell.length_b   1.000
_cell.length_c   1.000
_cell.angle_alpha   90.00
_cell.angle_beta   90.00
_cell.angle_gamma   90.00
#
_symmetry.space_group_name_H-M   'P 1'
#
loop_
_entity.id
_entity.type
_entity.pdbx_description
1 polymer ?
#
loop_
_entity_poly.entity_id
_entity_poly.type
_entity_poly.pdbx_seq_one_letter_code
_entity_poly.pdbx_strand_id
1 'polypeptide(L)'
;MIGRLLCICGLLAVTPHLRGAVSLELRHLWEGKPLATPSKAFVTRSGETIELSRVAYLLSDLRLLGRGNNASSGTWLHRNNWFAHVDASRPGGISRLHLGDLPRQTYTVLRFQVGLDQETNKADPNLHPADHPLNPNLNNLHWTPQGGYIFLAMEGHLRNDGKTGGFAYHLGNPWNRTVISLPLSLKFTGPVTIAID
;
A
#
# COMPACT_ATOMS: atom_id res chain seq x y z
N MET A 1 19.22 -61.22 21.94
CA MET A 1 18.91 -60.05 21.08
C MET A 1 17.94 -59.14 21.81
N ILE A 2 18.42 -58.03 22.38
CA ILE A 2 17.55 -56.98 22.93
C ILE A 2 18.15 -55.66 22.45
N GLY A 3 17.55 -55.09 21.40
CA GLY A 3 17.94 -53.79 20.85
C GLY A 3 17.36 -52.67 21.71
N ARG A 4 18.23 -51.82 22.27
CA ARG A 4 17.83 -50.58 22.94
C ARG A 4 17.57 -49.51 21.88
N LEU A 5 16.31 -49.08 21.75
CA LEU A 5 15.92 -47.92 20.97
C LEU A 5 16.29 -46.65 21.76
N LEU A 6 17.31 -45.90 21.31
CA LEU A 6 17.57 -44.55 21.81
C LEU A 6 16.59 -43.59 21.13
N CYS A 7 15.57 -43.15 21.86
CA CYS A 7 14.68 -42.08 21.40
C CYS A 7 15.37 -40.74 21.67
N ILE A 8 16.01 -40.16 20.64
CA ILE A 8 16.57 -38.81 20.71
C ILE A 8 15.39 -37.83 20.56
N CYS A 9 14.87 -37.38 21.70
CA CYS A 9 13.91 -36.28 21.74
C CYS A 9 14.70 -34.98 21.50
N GLY A 10 14.83 -34.59 20.23
CA GLY A 10 15.44 -33.31 19.87
C GLY A 10 14.57 -32.16 20.37
N LEU A 11 15.07 -31.42 21.36
CA LEU A 11 14.44 -30.20 21.85
C LEU A 11 14.49 -29.14 20.72
N LEU A 12 13.41 -28.99 19.96
CA LEU A 12 13.22 -27.86 19.06
C LEU A 12 13.03 -26.61 19.91
N ALA A 13 14.12 -25.85 20.12
CA ALA A 13 14.06 -24.53 20.72
C ALA A 13 13.32 -23.58 19.77
N VAL A 14 12.01 -23.44 19.95
CA VAL A 14 11.23 -22.38 19.31
C VAL A 14 11.63 -21.08 20.00
N THR A 15 12.51 -20.29 19.38
CA THR A 15 12.81 -18.95 19.87
C THR A 15 11.60 -18.07 19.56
N PRO A 16 10.90 -17.52 20.57
CA PRO A 16 9.80 -16.61 20.30
C PRO A 16 10.36 -15.35 19.66
N HIS A 17 10.05 -15.15 18.37
CA HIS A 17 10.31 -13.87 17.72
C HIS A 17 9.31 -12.86 18.28
N LEU A 18 9.79 -11.95 19.13
CA LEU A 18 8.98 -10.82 19.57
C LEU A 18 8.43 -10.10 18.34
N ARG A 19 7.12 -9.87 18.31
CA ARG A 19 6.44 -9.13 17.23
C ARG A 19 6.06 -7.72 17.69
N GLY A 20 5.82 -6.84 16.73
CA GLY A 20 5.27 -5.52 16.99
C GLY A 20 4.43 -5.04 15.81
N ALA A 21 3.40 -4.25 16.12
CA ALA A 21 2.53 -3.67 15.12
C ALA A 21 3.31 -2.64 14.29
N VAL A 22 3.32 -2.84 12.98
CA VAL A 22 3.90 -1.88 12.03
C VAL A 22 2.77 -1.25 11.21
N SER A 23 2.78 0.07 11.12
CA SER A 23 1.88 0.81 10.25
C SER A 23 2.66 1.61 9.22
N LEU A 24 2.07 1.79 8.05
CA LEU A 24 2.53 2.71 7.03
C LEU A 24 1.62 3.93 7.03
N GLU A 25 2.19 5.12 7.06
CA GLU A 25 1.49 6.38 6.93
C GLU A 25 1.89 7.02 5.61
N LEU A 26 0.93 7.16 4.70
CA LEU A 26 1.10 7.82 3.42
C LEU A 26 0.59 9.24 3.54
N ARG A 27 1.45 10.22 3.27
CA ARG A 27 1.11 11.62 3.19
C ARG A 27 1.26 12.06 1.75
N HIS A 28 0.28 12.78 1.25
CA HIS A 28 0.36 13.33 -0.10
C HIS A 28 0.82 14.77 0.02
N LEU A 29 1.87 15.13 -0.70
CA LEU A 29 2.40 16.49 -0.73
C LEU A 29 2.35 17.09 -2.14
N TRP A 30 2.11 18.40 -2.21
CA TRP A 30 2.36 19.22 -3.38
C TRP A 30 3.31 20.36 -3.01
N GLU A 31 4.49 20.40 -3.65
CA GLU A 31 5.54 21.39 -3.35
C GLU A 31 5.86 21.46 -1.84
N GLY A 32 5.97 20.28 -1.20
CA GLY A 32 6.25 20.13 0.23
C GLY A 32 5.09 20.45 1.19
N LYS A 33 3.91 20.83 0.67
CA LYS A 33 2.73 21.13 1.49
C LYS A 33 1.72 19.97 1.45
N PRO A 34 1.03 19.64 2.56
CA PRO A 34 -0.01 18.62 2.56
C PRO A 34 -1.06 18.87 1.47
N LEU A 35 -1.32 17.84 0.67
CA LEU A 35 -2.34 17.79 -0.37
C LEU A 35 -3.44 16.85 0.10
N ALA A 36 -4.62 17.40 0.33
CA ALA A 36 -5.84 16.64 0.58
C ALA A 36 -6.88 16.99 -0.50
N THR A 37 -7.84 16.10 -0.71
CA THR A 37 -8.96 16.33 -1.64
C THR A 37 -10.27 16.51 -0.89
N PRO A 38 -11.16 17.45 -1.29
CA PRO A 38 -10.96 18.44 -2.35
C PRO A 38 -9.83 19.42 -2.03
N SER A 39 -8.98 19.72 -3.01
CA SER A 39 -7.85 20.63 -2.83
C SER A 39 -8.26 22.09 -3.06
N LYS A 40 -7.45 23.02 -2.54
CA LYS A 40 -7.44 24.39 -3.08
C LYS A 40 -6.85 24.37 -4.49
N ALA A 41 -7.10 25.43 -5.26
CA ALA A 41 -6.46 25.60 -6.56
C ALA A 41 -4.95 25.72 -6.41
N PHE A 42 -4.21 25.04 -7.28
CA PHE A 42 -2.76 25.16 -7.39
C PHE A 42 -2.33 25.09 -8.86
N VAL A 43 -1.15 25.65 -9.14
CA VAL A 43 -0.59 25.68 -10.49
C VAL A 43 0.29 24.45 -10.67
N THR A 44 0.02 23.67 -11.70
CA THR A 44 0.84 22.53 -12.11
C THR A 44 2.21 23.01 -12.63
N ARG A 45 3.16 22.10 -12.81
CA ARG A 45 4.46 22.45 -13.42
C ARG A 45 4.33 22.90 -14.89
N SER A 46 3.28 22.48 -15.58
CA SER A 46 2.96 22.89 -16.96
C SER A 46 2.20 24.22 -17.05
N GLY A 47 1.81 24.82 -15.91
CA GLY A 47 1.22 26.15 -15.84
C GLY A 47 -0.31 26.19 -15.76
N GLU A 48 -1.00 25.04 -15.82
CA GLU A 48 -2.44 25.00 -15.61
C GLU A 48 -2.78 25.20 -14.14
N THR A 49 -3.86 25.93 -13.87
CA THR A 49 -4.43 26.00 -12.52
C THR A 49 -5.49 24.90 -12.38
N ILE A 50 -5.32 24.01 -11.42
CA ILE A 50 -6.24 22.89 -11.17
C ILE A 50 -6.68 22.81 -9.71
N GLU A 51 -7.83 22.19 -9.50
CA GLU A 51 -8.30 21.70 -8.20
C GLU A 51 -8.54 20.20 -8.29
N LEU A 52 -7.98 19.43 -7.36
CA LEU A 52 -8.21 18.00 -7.30
C LEU A 52 -9.45 17.72 -6.47
N SER A 53 -10.41 16.99 -7.04
CA SER A 53 -11.57 16.47 -6.32
C SER A 53 -11.33 15.07 -5.76
N ARG A 54 -10.43 14.29 -6.38
CA ARG A 54 -10.12 12.92 -5.94
C ARG A 54 -8.68 12.54 -6.25
N VAL A 55 -8.03 11.92 -5.27
CA VAL A 55 -6.85 11.08 -5.46
C VAL A 55 -7.05 9.82 -4.65
N ALA A 56 -7.30 8.69 -5.32
CA ALA A 56 -7.50 7.41 -4.68
C ALA A 56 -6.80 6.29 -5.45
N TYR A 57 -6.26 5.30 -4.74
CA TYR A 57 -5.53 4.20 -5.38
C TYR A 57 -5.51 2.94 -4.52
N LEU A 58 -5.23 1.82 -5.18
CA LEU A 58 -5.11 0.50 -4.56
C LEU A 58 -3.65 0.11 -4.42
N LEU A 59 -3.30 -0.42 -3.25
CA LEU A 59 -1.99 -1.01 -3.00
C LEU A 59 -2.11 -2.52 -2.78
N SER A 60 -1.09 -3.25 -3.21
CA SER A 60 -0.99 -4.71 -3.02
C SER A 60 0.46 -5.17 -2.84
N ASP A 61 0.64 -6.48 -2.64
CA ASP A 61 1.95 -7.16 -2.61
C ASP A 61 2.98 -6.49 -1.67
N LEU A 62 2.55 -6.23 -0.45
CA LEU A 62 3.43 -5.68 0.59
C LEU A 62 4.54 -6.68 0.92
N ARG A 63 5.79 -6.21 0.81
CA ARG A 63 7.00 -6.93 1.14
C ARG A 63 7.98 -6.07 1.92
N LEU A 64 8.69 -6.70 2.84
CA LEU A 64 9.74 -6.07 3.62
C LEU A 64 11.00 -6.93 3.58
N LEU A 65 12.16 -6.32 3.32
CA LEU A 65 13.44 -7.02 3.38
C LEU A 65 14.01 -6.90 4.79
N GLY A 66 14.06 -8.01 5.52
CA GLY A 66 14.78 -8.11 6.78
C GLY A 66 16.30 -8.12 6.54
N ARG A 67 17.05 -7.42 7.39
CA ARG A 67 18.51 -7.42 7.38
C ARG A 67 19.01 -8.81 7.72
N GLY A 68 19.81 -9.38 6.82
CA GLY A 68 20.55 -10.61 7.08
C GLY A 68 21.86 -10.35 7.82
N ASN A 69 22.57 -11.43 8.14
CA ASN A 69 23.87 -11.38 8.81
C ASN A 69 24.94 -10.67 7.98
N ASN A 70 24.83 -10.70 6.65
CA ASN A 70 25.70 -9.99 5.71
C ASN A 70 24.87 -9.21 4.66
N ALA A 71 25.51 -8.30 3.92
CA ALA A 71 24.85 -7.40 2.97
C ALA A 71 23.96 -8.10 1.92
N SER A 72 24.28 -9.34 1.55
CA SER A 72 23.56 -10.11 0.53
C SER A 72 22.58 -11.16 1.08
N SER A 73 22.44 -11.28 2.41
CA SER A 73 21.74 -12.41 3.03
C SER A 73 20.38 -12.05 3.63
N GLY A 74 19.74 -10.98 3.16
CA GLY A 74 18.44 -10.53 3.65
C GLY A 74 17.30 -11.52 3.33
N THR A 75 16.23 -11.48 4.12
CA THR A 75 15.04 -12.32 3.91
C THR A 75 13.83 -11.46 3.60
N TRP A 76 13.14 -11.76 2.50
CA TRP A 76 11.88 -11.12 2.17
C TRP A 76 10.75 -11.68 3.01
N LEU A 77 10.12 -10.82 3.79
CA LEU A 77 8.83 -11.08 4.42
C LEU A 77 7.74 -10.58 3.50
N HIS A 78 6.81 -11.46 3.16
CA HIS A 78 5.65 -11.17 2.33
C HIS A 78 4.40 -11.45 3.16
N ARG A 79 3.35 -10.66 2.94
CA ARG A 79 2.03 -10.93 3.48
C ARG A 79 1.10 -11.30 2.34
N ASN A 80 0.64 -12.55 2.34
CA ASN A 80 -0.37 -12.99 1.39
C ASN A 80 -1.66 -12.20 1.58
N ASN A 81 -2.33 -11.88 0.48
CA ASN A 81 -3.62 -11.18 0.47
C ASN A 81 -3.63 -9.87 1.24
N TRP A 82 -2.53 -9.11 1.19
CA TRP A 82 -2.51 -7.74 1.71
C TRP A 82 -2.93 -6.77 0.62
N PHE A 83 -3.98 -6.01 0.91
CA PHE A 83 -4.50 -4.94 0.07
C PHE A 83 -4.74 -3.69 0.91
N ALA A 84 -4.65 -2.53 0.29
CA ALA A 84 -5.05 -1.27 0.90
C ALA A 84 -5.72 -0.36 -0.12
N HIS A 85 -6.73 0.37 0.35
CA HIS A 85 -7.34 1.48 -0.36
C HIS A 85 -6.86 2.77 0.28
N VAL A 86 -6.22 3.62 -0.52
CA VAL A 86 -5.72 4.92 -0.11
C VAL A 86 -6.56 6.00 -0.76
N ASP A 87 -6.98 6.99 0.02
CA ASP A 87 -7.81 8.09 -0.43
C ASP A 87 -7.33 9.39 0.24
N ALA A 88 -6.98 10.39 -0.57
CA ALA A 88 -6.49 11.68 -0.11
C ALA A 88 -7.59 12.58 0.46
N SER A 89 -8.86 12.16 0.43
CA SER A 89 -9.96 12.84 1.13
C SER A 89 -9.98 12.59 2.64
N ARG A 90 -9.18 11.64 3.12
CA ARG A 90 -9.00 11.45 4.56
C ARG A 90 -8.43 12.71 5.22
N PRO A 91 -8.77 12.98 6.49
CA PRO A 91 -8.28 14.16 7.19
C PRO A 91 -6.77 14.37 7.06
N GLY A 92 -6.37 15.54 6.57
CA GLY A 92 -4.96 15.90 6.33
C GLY A 92 -4.30 15.23 5.11
N GLY A 93 -5.05 14.49 4.28
CA GLY A 93 -4.51 13.72 3.16
C GLY A 93 -3.71 12.48 3.60
N ILE A 94 -3.88 12.06 4.86
CA ILE A 94 -3.08 11.02 5.50
C ILE A 94 -3.84 9.69 5.48
N SER A 95 -3.19 8.65 4.97
CA SER A 95 -3.68 7.28 5.03
C SER A 95 -2.77 6.41 5.89
N ARG A 96 -3.31 5.93 7.03
CA ARG A 96 -2.64 4.97 7.90
C ARG A 96 -3.10 3.56 7.56
N LEU A 97 -2.14 2.71 7.20
CA LEU A 97 -2.32 1.35 6.73
C LEU A 97 -1.61 0.39 7.67
N HIS A 98 -2.33 -0.62 8.17
CA HIS A 98 -1.72 -1.63 9.03
C HIS A 98 -0.96 -2.65 8.19
N LEU A 99 0.36 -2.74 8.41
CA LEU A 99 1.20 -3.75 7.78
C LEU A 99 1.07 -5.10 8.52
N GLY A 100 0.71 -5.04 9.80
CA GLY A 100 0.46 -6.18 10.68
C GLY A 100 1.53 -6.32 11.77
N ASP A 101 1.48 -7.44 12.48
CA ASP A 101 2.46 -7.77 13.51
C ASP A 101 3.67 -8.48 12.89
N LEU A 102 4.79 -7.76 12.83
CA LEU A 102 6.00 -8.23 12.18
C LEU A 102 7.08 -8.59 13.21
N PRO A 103 7.97 -9.56 12.91
CA PRO A 103 9.11 -9.85 13.76
C PRO A 103 9.94 -8.59 14.04
N ARG A 104 10.32 -8.38 15.30
CA ARG A 104 11.22 -7.29 15.70
C ARG A 104 12.61 -7.59 15.17
N GLN A 105 12.95 -6.96 14.04
CA GLN A 105 14.25 -7.02 13.40
C GLN A 105 14.51 -5.72 12.64
N THR A 106 15.70 -5.59 12.05
CA THR A 106 16.00 -4.47 11.17
C THR A 106 15.45 -4.74 9.78
N TYR A 107 14.70 -3.79 9.23
CA TYR A 107 14.20 -3.83 7.86
C TYR A 107 14.90 -2.78 7.01
N THR A 108 15.33 -3.19 5.82
CA THR A 108 16.17 -2.38 4.92
C THR A 108 15.46 -1.95 3.64
N VAL A 109 14.35 -2.59 3.27
CA VAL A 109 13.54 -2.21 2.11
C VAL A 109 12.06 -2.43 2.43
N LEU A 110 11.22 -1.46 2.08
CA LEU A 110 9.77 -1.63 1.93
C LEU A 110 9.42 -1.65 0.45
N ARG A 111 8.64 -2.64 0.06
CA ARG A 111 8.12 -2.78 -1.30
C ARG A 111 6.62 -3.01 -1.25
N PHE A 112 5.92 -2.41 -2.20
CA PHE A 112 4.52 -2.67 -2.48
C PHE A 112 4.25 -2.33 -3.93
N GLN A 113 3.05 -2.64 -4.40
CA GLN A 113 2.61 -2.31 -5.75
C GLN A 113 1.45 -1.33 -5.70
N VAL A 114 1.44 -0.34 -6.59
CA VAL A 114 0.23 0.40 -6.95
C VAL A 114 -0.48 -0.41 -8.03
N GLY A 115 -1.71 -0.83 -7.74
CA GLY A 115 -2.49 -1.74 -8.56
C GLY A 115 -2.46 -3.19 -8.11
N LEU A 116 -3.14 -4.04 -8.89
CA LEU A 116 -3.40 -5.45 -8.57
C LEU A 116 -2.80 -6.39 -9.62
N ASP A 117 -2.51 -7.62 -9.24
CA ASP A 117 -2.20 -8.68 -10.21
C ASP A 117 -3.40 -9.04 -11.08
N GLN A 118 -3.14 -9.77 -12.17
CA GLN A 118 -4.15 -10.10 -13.16
C GLN A 118 -5.29 -10.96 -12.59
N GLU A 119 -4.99 -11.90 -11.70
CA GLU A 119 -5.98 -12.81 -11.12
C GLU A 119 -6.90 -12.01 -10.19
N THR A 120 -6.32 -11.28 -9.24
CA THR A 120 -7.06 -10.41 -8.32
C THR A 120 -7.87 -9.35 -9.07
N ASN A 121 -7.31 -8.74 -10.11
CA ASN A 121 -8.00 -7.71 -10.90
C ASN A 121 -9.22 -8.24 -11.66
N LYS A 122 -9.26 -9.53 -11.99
CA LYS A 122 -10.37 -10.17 -12.73
C LYS A 122 -11.35 -10.92 -11.82
N ALA A 123 -11.02 -11.06 -10.53
CA ALA A 123 -11.86 -11.74 -9.56
C ALA A 123 -13.18 -10.97 -9.34
N ASP A 124 -14.24 -11.70 -8.95
CA ASP A 124 -15.53 -11.09 -8.64
C ASP A 124 -15.41 -10.20 -7.39
N PRO A 125 -15.58 -8.87 -7.54
CA PRO A 125 -15.41 -7.95 -6.43
C PRO A 125 -16.50 -8.07 -5.36
N ASN A 126 -17.63 -8.72 -5.66
CA ASN A 126 -18.74 -8.92 -4.73
C ASN A 126 -18.45 -9.96 -3.65
N LEU A 127 -17.38 -10.76 -3.82
CA LEU A 127 -16.93 -11.73 -2.81
C LEU A 127 -16.25 -11.07 -1.61
N HIS A 128 -15.89 -9.79 -1.73
CA HIS A 128 -15.23 -9.05 -0.66
C HIS A 128 -16.23 -8.54 0.39
N PRO A 129 -15.96 -8.74 1.70
CA PRO A 129 -16.72 -8.10 2.78
C PRO A 129 -16.79 -6.57 2.63
N ALA A 130 -17.78 -5.93 3.27
CA ALA A 130 -18.01 -4.49 3.13
C ALA A 130 -16.83 -3.61 3.57
N ASP A 131 -16.03 -4.07 4.52
CA ASP A 131 -14.85 -3.38 5.06
C ASP A 131 -13.55 -3.76 4.33
N HIS A 132 -13.60 -4.68 3.36
CA HIS A 132 -12.42 -5.12 2.64
C HIS A 132 -11.95 -4.03 1.65
N PRO A 133 -10.64 -3.73 1.57
CA PRO A 133 -10.11 -2.66 0.70
C PRO A 133 -10.47 -2.77 -0.78
N LEU A 134 -10.74 -3.98 -1.26
CA LEU A 134 -11.15 -4.24 -2.64
C LEU A 134 -12.68 -4.24 -2.85
N ASN A 135 -13.50 -4.00 -1.82
CA ASN A 135 -14.94 -3.88 -2.04
C ASN A 135 -15.27 -2.58 -2.81
N PRO A 136 -15.94 -2.64 -3.98
CA PRO A 136 -16.26 -1.45 -4.77
C PRO A 136 -17.16 -0.45 -4.07
N ASN A 137 -18.02 -0.90 -3.15
CA ASN A 137 -18.86 0.00 -2.35
C ASN A 137 -18.02 0.81 -1.34
N LEU A 138 -16.85 0.30 -0.95
CA LEU A 138 -15.92 0.99 -0.06
C LEU A 138 -14.95 1.88 -0.84
N ASN A 139 -14.36 1.37 -1.92
CA ASN A 139 -13.26 2.05 -2.62
C ASN A 139 -13.69 2.89 -3.82
N ASN A 140 -14.84 2.60 -4.43
CA ASN A 140 -15.32 3.23 -5.66
C ASN A 140 -14.26 3.25 -6.79
N LEU A 141 -13.48 2.17 -6.91
CA LEU A 141 -12.34 2.00 -7.82
C LEU A 141 -12.50 0.74 -8.70
N HIS A 142 -13.72 0.44 -9.15
CA HIS A 142 -13.99 -0.69 -10.03
C HIS A 142 -14.83 -0.25 -11.24
N TRP A 143 -14.47 -0.70 -12.43
CA TRP A 143 -15.27 -0.45 -13.63
C TRP A 143 -16.44 -1.42 -13.71
N THR A 144 -17.65 -0.88 -13.56
CA THR A 144 -18.88 -1.64 -13.73
C THR A 144 -19.64 -1.07 -14.93
N PRO A 145 -20.01 -1.88 -15.94
CA PRO A 145 -19.95 -3.35 -16.00
C PRO A 145 -18.68 -3.94 -16.65
N GLN A 146 -17.73 -3.13 -17.13
CA GLN A 146 -16.59 -3.60 -17.94
C GLN A 146 -15.67 -4.58 -17.21
N GLY A 147 -15.67 -4.55 -15.87
CA GLY A 147 -14.83 -5.38 -15.02
C GLY A 147 -13.42 -4.79 -14.85
N GLY A 148 -12.80 -5.13 -13.73
CA GLY A 148 -11.44 -4.69 -13.40
C GLY A 148 -11.41 -3.44 -12.52
N TYR A 149 -10.31 -3.31 -11.79
CA TYR A 149 -10.10 -2.21 -10.88
C TYR A 149 -9.37 -1.04 -11.54
N ILE A 150 -9.78 0.15 -11.13
CA ILE A 150 -9.01 1.38 -11.27
C ILE A 150 -7.91 1.32 -10.21
N PHE A 151 -6.66 1.18 -10.64
CA PHE A 151 -5.50 1.14 -9.75
C PHE A 151 -5.19 2.51 -9.17
N LEU A 152 -5.44 3.57 -9.94
CA LEU A 152 -5.31 4.97 -9.52
C LEU A 152 -6.36 5.82 -10.21
N ALA A 153 -7.08 6.62 -9.43
CA ALA A 153 -7.99 7.67 -9.90
C ALA A 153 -7.49 9.04 -9.46
N MET A 154 -7.30 9.93 -10.42
CA MET A 154 -7.05 11.35 -10.21
C MET A 154 -8.10 12.16 -10.97
N GLU A 155 -8.89 12.95 -10.25
CA GLU A 155 -10.00 13.71 -10.82
C GLU A 155 -9.94 15.15 -10.32
N GLY A 156 -10.47 16.07 -11.11
CA GLY A 156 -10.46 17.47 -10.75
C GLY A 156 -11.05 18.40 -11.78
N HIS A 157 -10.76 19.68 -11.61
CA HIS A 157 -11.23 20.76 -12.47
C HIS A 157 -10.06 21.63 -12.88
N LEU A 158 -9.99 21.98 -14.17
CA LEU A 158 -9.17 23.08 -14.66
C LEU A 158 -9.89 24.40 -14.37
N ARG A 159 -9.14 25.38 -13.87
CA ARG A 159 -9.57 26.77 -13.71
C ARG A 159 -8.98 27.58 -14.85
N ASN A 160 -9.82 28.15 -15.70
CA ASN A 160 -9.40 29.06 -16.76
C ASN A 160 -10.41 30.19 -16.93
N ASP A 161 -10.09 31.38 -16.40
CA ASP A 161 -10.83 32.65 -16.60
C ASP A 161 -12.36 32.52 -16.67
N GLY A 162 -12.96 31.96 -15.62
CA GLY A 162 -14.41 31.81 -15.49
C GLY A 162 -15.02 30.58 -16.17
N LYS A 163 -14.23 29.76 -16.88
CA LYS A 163 -14.60 28.44 -17.38
C LYS A 163 -13.98 27.34 -16.51
N THR A 164 -14.78 26.35 -16.14
CA THR A 164 -14.34 25.16 -15.41
C THR A 164 -14.53 23.93 -16.29
N GLY A 165 -13.43 23.26 -16.65
CA GLY A 165 -13.46 21.96 -17.33
C GLY A 165 -13.13 20.84 -16.34
N GLY A 166 -13.96 19.81 -16.26
CA GLY A 166 -13.65 18.63 -15.45
C GLY A 166 -12.64 17.71 -16.15
N PHE A 167 -11.82 17.01 -15.39
CA PHE A 167 -10.97 15.93 -15.88
C PHE A 167 -11.03 14.70 -14.98
N ALA A 168 -10.83 13.54 -15.57
CA ALA A 168 -10.65 12.27 -14.88
C ALA A 168 -9.51 11.50 -15.56
N TYR A 169 -8.54 11.07 -14.76
CA TYR A 169 -7.42 10.25 -15.18
C TYR A 169 -7.41 8.97 -14.36
N HIS A 170 -7.77 7.87 -15.01
CA HIS A 170 -7.88 6.55 -14.38
C HIS A 170 -6.86 5.61 -15.01
N LEU A 171 -5.98 5.03 -14.18
CA LEU A 171 -5.08 3.97 -14.56
C LEU A 171 -5.61 2.66 -14.00
N GLY A 172 -5.64 1.62 -14.83
CA GLY A 172 -5.87 0.25 -14.39
C GLY A 172 -5.39 -0.72 -15.45
N ASN A 173 -5.76 -1.99 -15.31
CA ASN A 173 -5.15 -3.13 -16.01
C ASN A 173 -3.71 -3.45 -15.56
N PRO A 174 -3.29 -4.73 -15.64
CA PRO A 174 -2.00 -5.19 -15.11
C PRO A 174 -0.75 -4.48 -15.67
N TRP A 175 -0.79 -3.92 -16.88
CA TRP A 175 0.36 -3.20 -17.46
C TRP A 175 0.63 -1.85 -16.81
N ASN A 176 -0.37 -1.24 -16.15
CA ASN A 176 -0.19 0.00 -15.39
C ASN A 176 0.22 -0.25 -13.92
N ARG A 177 0.43 -1.51 -13.54
CA ARG A 177 0.86 -1.88 -12.19
C ARG A 177 2.29 -1.45 -11.95
N THR A 178 2.52 -0.69 -10.89
CA THR A 178 3.82 -0.09 -10.60
C THR A 178 4.40 -0.64 -9.30
N VAL A 179 5.64 -1.13 -9.33
CA VAL A 179 6.37 -1.57 -8.13
C VAL A 179 7.06 -0.37 -7.50
N ILE A 180 6.75 -0.09 -6.23
CA ILE A 180 7.43 0.91 -5.43
C ILE A 180 8.38 0.18 -4.48
N SER A 181 9.66 0.57 -4.48
CA SER A 181 10.69 -0.05 -3.63
C SER A 181 11.50 1.06 -2.96
N LEU A 182 11.34 1.20 -1.65
CA LEU A 182 11.93 2.27 -0.86
C LEU A 182 13.00 1.72 0.08
N PRO A 183 14.20 2.31 0.11
CA PRO A 183 15.18 1.98 1.15
C PRO A 183 14.61 2.36 2.51
N LEU A 184 14.81 1.49 3.49
CA LEU A 184 14.43 1.71 4.89
C LEU A 184 15.65 1.55 5.79
N SER A 185 15.60 2.21 6.95
CA SER A 185 16.48 1.94 8.08
C SER A 185 15.65 1.81 9.34
N LEU A 186 14.78 0.80 9.35
CA LEU A 186 13.82 0.60 10.43
C LEU A 186 14.35 -0.45 11.41
N LYS A 187 14.76 -0.03 12.60
CA LYS A 187 15.03 -0.91 13.75
C LYS A 187 13.95 -0.63 14.79
N PHE A 188 13.05 -1.57 15.03
CA PHE A 188 11.98 -1.34 16.01
C PHE A 188 11.97 -2.38 17.13
N THR A 189 11.76 -1.90 18.34
CA THR A 189 11.65 -2.68 19.58
C THR A 189 10.21 -2.70 20.11
N GLY A 190 9.27 -2.04 19.44
CA GLY A 190 7.86 -1.92 19.78
C GLY A 190 7.02 -1.43 18.57
N PRO A 191 5.75 -1.05 18.75
CA PRO A 191 4.92 -0.52 17.67
C PRO A 191 5.59 0.65 16.95
N VAL A 192 5.50 0.69 15.61
CA VAL A 192 6.15 1.72 14.81
C VAL A 192 5.31 2.14 13.60
N THR A 193 5.41 3.41 13.23
CA THR A 193 4.83 3.96 11.99
C THR A 193 5.95 4.41 11.07
N ILE A 194 5.92 3.89 9.83
CA ILE A 194 6.78 4.32 8.73
C ILE A 194 6.01 5.42 7.99
N ALA A 195 6.54 6.64 7.91
CA ALA A 195 5.93 7.70 7.13
C ALA A 195 6.57 7.78 5.74
N ILE A 196 5.75 7.92 4.70
CA ILE A 196 6.16 8.25 3.33
C ILE A 196 5.43 9.53 2.96
N ASP A 197 6.20 10.50 2.48
CA ASP A 197 5.78 11.83 2.04
C ASP A 197 5.77 11.92 0.50
#